data_AF-A0A848ED80-F1
#
_entry.id   AF-A0A848ED80-F1
#
_cell.length_a   1.000
_cell.length_b   1.000
_cell.length_c   1.000
_cell.angle_alpha   90.00
_cell.angle_beta   90.00
_cell.angle_gamma   90.00
#
_symmetry.space_group_name_H-M   'P 1'
#
loop_
_entity.id
_entity.type
_entity.pdbx_description
1 polymer ?
#
loop_
_entity_poly.entity_id
_entity_poly.type
_entity_poly.pdbx_seq_one_letter_code
_entity_poly.pdbx_strand_id
1 'polypeptide(L)'
;MLATPSSDVIDAFVCRRLREARLTAGITAATLSLRTGVSAKQISKFELGQNRIHISQLWLFAAALDRPISWFFEGAPTARVSSAGKNRQVEFFDALSQLNIAQIEIISRMAGALVAEARRTHRQARRHRRSGEADDRDLREASR
;
A
#
# COMPACT_ATOMS: atom_id res chain seq x y z
N MET A 1 -8.24 9.09 -3.97
CA MET A 1 -6.87 9.35 -4.46
C MET A 1 -5.96 9.32 -3.25
N LEU A 2 -5.13 8.29 -3.09
CA LEU A 2 -4.16 8.25 -2.00
C LEU A 2 -3.12 9.33 -2.30
N ALA A 3 -3.04 10.36 -1.48
CA ALA A 3 -1.88 11.24 -1.51
C ALA A 3 -0.68 10.33 -1.23
N THR A 4 0.22 10.14 -2.18
CA THR A 4 1.51 9.53 -1.89
C THR A 4 2.38 10.62 -1.29
N PRO A 5 3.18 10.34 -0.25
CA PRO A 5 4.23 11.30 0.13
C PRO A 5 5.08 11.55 -1.12
N SER A 6 5.47 12.81 -1.36
CA SER A 6 6.34 13.11 -2.50
C SER A 6 7.60 12.23 -2.40
N SER A 7 8.03 11.67 -3.54
CA SER A 7 9.17 10.74 -3.60
C SER A 7 10.38 11.30 -2.84
N ASP A 8 10.59 12.62 -2.93
CA ASP A 8 11.69 13.34 -2.27
C ASP A 8 11.69 13.20 -0.75
N VAL A 9 10.52 13.14 -0.12
CA VAL A 9 10.42 12.99 1.35
C VAL A 9 10.85 11.60 1.78
N ILE A 10 10.46 10.57 1.03
CA ILE A 10 10.87 9.18 1.31
C ILE A 10 12.36 9.00 1.01
N ASP A 11 12.85 9.55 -0.10
CA ASP A 11 14.27 9.48 -0.46
C ASP A 11 15.14 10.12 0.64
N ALA A 12 14.78 11.31 1.11
CA ALA A 12 15.48 11.99 2.20
C ALA A 12 15.40 11.20 3.53
N PHE A 13 14.27 10.56 3.81
CA PHE A 13 14.09 9.70 4.98
C PHE A 13 15.05 8.51 4.94
N VAL A 14 15.07 7.77 3.83
CA VAL A 14 15.94 6.59 3.64
C VAL A 14 17.42 6.97 3.74
N CYS A 15 17.82 8.10 3.15
CA CYS A 15 19.17 8.64 3.26
C CYS A 15 19.60 8.90 4.72
N ARG A 16 18.69 9.45 5.54
CA ARG A 16 18.95 9.65 6.97
C ARG A 16 19.07 8.32 7.71
N ARG A 17 18.19 7.36 7.41
CA ARG A 17 18.24 6.00 7.98
C ARG A 17 19.55 5.28 7.65
N LEU A 18 20.09 5.47 6.45
CA LEU A 18 21.42 4.96 6.09
C LEU A 18 22.51 5.48 7.03
N ARG A 19 22.52 6.79 7.28
CA ARG A 19 23.47 7.40 8.22
C ARG A 19 23.30 6.86 9.63
N GLU A 20 22.06 6.79 10.13
CA GLU A 20 21.75 6.26 11.45
C GLU A 20 22.22 4.81 11.63
N ALA A 21 21.92 3.95 10.64
CA ALA A 21 22.34 2.55 10.65
C ALA A 21 23.86 2.42 10.67
N ARG A 22 24.57 3.21 9.85
CA ARG A 22 26.04 3.23 9.81
C ARG A 22 26.65 3.67 11.14
N LEU A 23 26.13 4.75 11.73
CA LEU A 23 26.61 5.26 13.01
C LEU A 23 26.35 4.27 14.15
N THR A 24 25.17 3.64 14.17
CA THR A 24 24.83 2.61 15.17
C THR A 24 25.70 1.36 15.03
N ALA A 25 26.10 1.02 13.81
CA ALA A 25 27.05 -0.06 13.55
C ALA A 25 28.51 0.31 13.91
N GLY A 26 28.78 1.57 14.28
CA GLY A 26 30.12 2.02 14.67
C GLY A 26 31.14 2.08 13.53
N ILE A 27 30.70 2.09 12.27
CA ILE A 27 31.60 2.04 11.11
C ILE A 27 31.69 3.37 10.36
N THR A 28 32.81 3.60 9.69
CA THR A 28 33.01 4.79 8.85
C THR A 28 32.39 4.62 7.46
N ALA A 29 32.22 5.71 6.71
CA ALA A 29 31.79 5.63 5.30
C ALA A 29 32.80 4.88 4.43
N ALA A 30 34.09 4.94 4.75
CA ALA A 30 35.14 4.16 4.08
C ALA A 30 34.97 2.66 4.36
N THR A 31 34.68 2.28 5.61
CA THR A 31 34.40 0.89 5.97
C THR A 31 33.14 0.37 5.27
N LEU A 32 32.05 1.16 5.25
CA LEU A 32 30.83 0.78 4.54
C LEU A 32 31.08 0.65 3.02
N SER A 33 31.91 1.52 2.46
CA SER A 33 32.34 1.48 1.06
C SER A 33 33.00 0.17 0.69
N LEU A 34 33.92 -0.32 1.52
CA LEU A 34 34.58 -1.61 1.32
C LEU A 34 33.60 -2.79 1.36
N ARG A 35 32.53 -2.70 2.17
CA ARG A 35 31.52 -3.76 2.30
C ARG A 35 30.54 -3.82 1.14
N THR A 36 30.29 -2.69 0.48
CA THR A 36 29.22 -2.56 -0.52
C THR A 36 29.72 -2.33 -1.94
N GLY A 37 31.00 -1.98 -2.12
CA GLY A 37 31.56 -1.56 -3.40
C GLY A 37 31.12 -0.15 -3.85
N VAL A 38 30.34 0.56 -3.03
CA VAL A 38 29.92 1.93 -3.30
C VAL A 38 31.00 2.89 -2.81
N SER A 39 31.40 3.87 -3.61
CA SER A 39 32.45 4.79 -3.17
C SER A 39 32.08 5.54 -1.89
N ALA A 40 33.04 5.74 -0.99
CA ALA A 40 32.83 6.50 0.26
C ALA A 40 32.27 7.92 -0.02
N LYS A 41 32.69 8.54 -1.13
CA LYS A 41 32.15 9.82 -1.59
C LYS A 41 30.67 9.75 -1.93
N GLN A 42 30.21 8.69 -2.61
CA GLN A 42 28.79 8.48 -2.90
C GLN A 42 27.99 8.21 -1.63
N ILE A 43 28.52 7.41 -0.70
CA ILE A 43 27.89 7.17 0.60
C ILE A 43 27.68 8.51 1.32
N SER A 44 28.68 9.38 1.38
CA SER A 44 28.53 10.71 1.98
C SER A 44 27.48 11.57 1.25
N LYS A 45 27.41 11.51 -0.09
CA LYS A 45 26.36 12.21 -0.86
C LYS A 45 24.96 11.68 -0.56
N PHE A 46 24.81 10.37 -0.37
CA PHE A 46 23.55 9.77 0.06
C PHE A 46 23.18 10.25 1.47
N GLU A 47 24.09 10.14 2.43
CA GLU A 47 23.82 10.56 3.82
C GLU A 47 23.47 12.04 3.97
N LEU A 48 23.97 12.90 3.07
CA LEU A 48 23.65 14.33 3.02
C LEU A 48 22.38 14.64 2.20
N GLY A 49 21.73 13.63 1.62
CA GLY A 49 20.54 13.80 0.77
C GLY A 49 20.82 14.46 -0.59
N GLN A 50 22.08 14.58 -0.99
CA GLN A 50 22.48 15.17 -2.28
C GLN A 50 22.19 14.21 -3.44
N ASN A 51 22.25 12.90 -3.17
CA ASN A 51 21.92 11.86 -4.13
C ASN A 51 20.84 10.93 -3.56
N ARG A 52 20.00 10.39 -4.44
CA ARG A 52 19.02 9.35 -4.10
C ARG A 52 19.68 7.97 -4.06
N ILE A 53 19.23 7.12 -3.14
CA ILE A 53 19.66 5.73 -3.06
C ILE A 53 18.77 4.89 -3.98
N HIS A 54 19.37 4.20 -4.93
CA HIS A 54 18.63 3.24 -5.77
C HIS A 54 18.30 1.97 -4.98
N ILE A 55 17.24 1.24 -5.38
CA ILE A 55 16.81 -0.01 -4.72
C ILE A 55 17.94 -1.04 -4.62
N SER A 56 18.72 -1.23 -5.69
CA SER A 56 19.87 -2.14 -5.69
C SER A 56 20.92 -1.77 -4.64
N GLN A 57 21.17 -0.47 -4.47
CA GLN A 57 22.09 0.07 -3.47
C GLN A 57 21.55 -0.10 -2.06
N LEU A 58 20.24 0.16 -1.86
CA LEU A 58 19.59 -0.04 -0.58
C LEU A 58 19.66 -1.50 -0.12
N TRP A 59 19.52 -2.45 -1.05
CA TRP A 59 19.69 -3.87 -0.76
C TRP A 59 21.11 -4.21 -0.29
N LEU A 60 22.14 -3.68 -0.96
CA LEU A 60 23.54 -3.83 -0.54
C LEU A 60 23.79 -3.22 0.85
N PHE A 61 23.24 -2.04 1.11
CA PHE A 61 23.36 -1.39 2.42
C PHE A 61 22.67 -2.19 3.53
N ALA A 62 21.48 -2.72 3.27
CA ALA A 62 20.74 -3.55 4.21
C ALA A 62 21.54 -4.80 4.61
N ALA A 63 22.08 -5.52 3.63
CA ALA A 63 22.95 -6.67 3.87
C ALA A 63 24.24 -6.29 4.60
N ALA A 64 24.91 -5.20 4.18
CA ALA A 64 26.13 -4.73 4.82
C ALA A 64 25.93 -4.15 6.23
N LEU A 65 24.72 -3.76 6.60
CA LEU A 65 24.43 -3.20 7.93
C LEU A 65 23.68 -4.17 8.84
N ASP A 66 23.46 -5.40 8.36
CA ASP A 66 22.70 -6.46 9.03
C ASP A 66 21.31 -5.99 9.50
N ARG A 67 20.59 -5.35 8.58
CA ARG A 67 19.24 -4.83 8.83
C ARG A 67 18.29 -5.29 7.73
N PRO A 68 17.05 -5.68 8.06
CA PRO A 68 16.06 -5.95 7.03
C PRO A 68 15.76 -4.66 6.25
N ILE A 69 15.48 -4.77 4.95
CA ILE A 69 15.23 -3.60 4.10
C ILE A 69 14.05 -2.73 4.60
N SER A 70 13.06 -3.37 5.24
CA SER A 70 11.93 -2.69 5.88
C SER A 70 12.35 -1.69 6.97
N TRP A 71 13.47 -1.93 7.64
CA TRP A 71 13.97 -1.07 8.71
C TRP A 71 14.24 0.37 8.23
N PHE A 72 14.67 0.54 6.98
CA PHE A 72 14.92 1.85 6.39
C PHE A 72 13.63 2.67 6.15
N PHE A 73 12.46 2.05 6.33
CA PHE A 73 11.15 2.69 6.17
C PHE A 73 10.33 2.71 7.47
N GLU A 74 10.85 2.16 8.57
CA GLU A 74 10.20 2.24 9.88
C GLU A 74 10.06 3.69 10.33
N GLY A 75 8.82 4.13 10.59
CA GLY A 75 8.55 5.53 10.94
C GLY A 75 8.63 6.50 9.75
N ALA A 76 8.73 6.00 8.52
CA ALA A 76 8.65 6.84 7.34
C ALA A 76 7.31 7.59 7.33
N PRO A 77 7.29 8.85 6.86
CA PRO A 77 6.06 9.61 6.72
C PRO A 77 5.16 8.94 5.68
N THR A 78 4.30 8.03 6.14
CA THR A 78 3.21 7.52 5.34
C THR A 78 2.22 8.67 5.20
N ALA A 79 1.95 9.12 3.99
CA ALA A 79 0.67 9.77 3.76
C ALA A 79 -0.37 8.78 4.24
N ARG A 80 -1.14 9.18 5.26
CA ARG A 80 -2.06 8.29 5.96
C ARG A 80 -2.97 7.61 4.93
N VAL A 81 -2.65 6.39 4.55
CA VAL A 81 -3.66 5.47 4.04
C VAL A 81 -4.48 5.19 5.28
N SER A 82 -5.65 5.84 5.41
CA SER A 82 -6.55 5.67 6.53
C SER A 82 -6.60 4.20 6.94
N SER A 83 -5.94 3.89 8.06
CA SER A 83 -5.76 2.53 8.59
C SER A 83 -7.07 1.92 9.07
N ALA A 84 -8.16 2.69 9.07
CA ALA A 84 -9.52 2.22 9.33
C ALA A 84 -9.93 1.02 8.45
N GLY A 85 -9.36 0.87 7.24
CA GLY A 85 -9.62 -0.28 6.37
C GLY A 85 -8.56 -1.40 6.44
N LYS A 86 -7.34 -1.08 6.89
CA LYS A 86 -6.19 -2.00 6.80
C LYS A 86 -6.21 -3.07 7.90
N ASN A 87 -6.66 -2.71 9.11
CA ASN A 87 -6.84 -3.69 10.18
C ASN A 87 -7.92 -4.72 9.81
N ARG A 88 -9.06 -4.28 9.25
CA ARG A 88 -10.10 -5.21 8.79
C ARG A 88 -9.64 -6.16 7.68
N GLN A 89 -8.81 -5.70 6.76
CA GLN A 89 -8.28 -6.57 5.69
C GLN A 89 -7.27 -7.58 6.22
N VAL A 90 -6.42 -7.19 7.16
CA VAL A 90 -5.44 -8.09 7.79
C VAL A 90 -6.13 -9.11 8.70
N GLU A 91 -7.10 -8.69 9.52
CA GLU A 91 -7.95 -9.58 10.34
C GLU A 91 -8.74 -10.55 9.47
N PHE A 92 -9.26 -10.09 8.33
CA PHE A 92 -9.96 -10.94 7.38
C PHE A 92 -9.04 -11.98 6.73
N PHE A 93 -7.81 -11.59 6.36
CA PHE A 93 -6.84 -12.50 5.77
C PHE A 93 -6.35 -13.55 6.78
N ASP A 94 -6.13 -13.16 8.03
CA ASP A 94 -5.77 -14.08 9.12
C ASP A 94 -6.91 -15.07 9.40
N ALA A 95 -8.15 -14.58 9.46
CA ALA A 95 -9.33 -15.42 9.61
C ALA A 95 -9.50 -16.41 8.44
N LEU A 96 -9.22 -16.00 7.20
CA LEU A 96 -9.24 -16.88 6.03
C LEU A 96 -8.12 -17.93 6.07
N SER A 97 -6.95 -17.58 6.60
CA SER A 97 -5.78 -18.47 6.67
C SER A 97 -5.98 -19.64 7.64
N GLN A 98 -6.95 -19.52 8.55
CA GLN A 98 -7.30 -20.54 9.54
C GLN A 98 -8.40 -21.51 9.05
N LEU A 99 -8.89 -21.34 7.81
CA LEU A 99 -9.97 -22.18 7.27
C LEU A 99 -9.44 -23.45 6.60
N ASN A 100 -10.21 -24.53 6.72
CA ASN A 100 -9.98 -25.75 5.95
C ASN A 100 -10.63 -25.66 4.55
N ILE A 101 -10.22 -26.54 3.63
CA ILE A 101 -10.67 -26.53 2.23
C ILE A 101 -12.20 -26.63 2.10
N ALA A 102 -12.86 -27.42 2.95
CA ALA A 102 -14.32 -27.56 2.94
C ALA A 102 -15.04 -26.25 3.33
N GLN A 103 -14.48 -25.49 4.27
CA GLN A 103 -15.02 -24.18 4.68
C GLN A 103 -14.85 -23.12 3.59
N ILE A 104 -13.73 -23.13 2.87
CA ILE A 104 -13.48 -22.22 1.74
C ILE A 104 -14.53 -22.40 0.64
N GLU A 105 -14.91 -23.65 0.36
CA GLU A 105 -15.90 -23.97 -0.67
C GLU A 105 -17.31 -23.47 -0.31
N ILE A 106 -17.73 -23.68 0.94
CA ILE A 106 -19.03 -23.22 1.45
C ILE A 106 -19.10 -21.69 1.40
N ILE A 107 -18.06 -21.01 1.88
CA ILE A 107 -17.99 -19.53 1.89
C ILE A 107 -18.02 -18.98 0.46
N SER A 108 -17.31 -19.63 -0.48
CA SER A 108 -17.30 -19.19 -1.88
C SER A 108 -18.69 -19.29 -2.52
N ARG A 109 -19.45 -20.34 -2.23
CA ARG A 109 -20.84 -20.49 -2.69
C ARG A 109 -21.77 -19.44 -2.05
N MET A 110 -21.61 -19.17 -0.76
CA MET A 110 -22.38 -18.14 -0.05
C MET A 110 -22.07 -16.74 -0.57
N ALA A 111 -20.80 -16.42 -0.78
CA ALA A 111 -20.36 -15.14 -1.35
C ALA A 111 -20.92 -14.94 -2.76
N GLY A 112 -20.89 -15.99 -3.60
CA GLY A 112 -21.52 -15.97 -4.92
C GLY A 112 -23.02 -15.69 -4.88
N ALA A 113 -23.74 -16.33 -3.94
CA ALA A 113 -25.17 -16.11 -3.74
C ALA A 113 -25.48 -14.68 -3.25
N LEU A 114 -24.72 -14.18 -2.28
CA LEU A 114 -24.83 -12.80 -1.78
C LEU A 114 -24.59 -11.76 -2.89
N VAL A 115 -23.56 -11.96 -3.73
CA VAL A 115 -23.26 -11.07 -4.85
C VAL A 115 -24.36 -11.14 -5.92
N ALA A 116 -24.92 -12.32 -6.19
CA ALA A 116 -26.04 -12.47 -7.12
C ALA A 116 -27.29 -11.74 -6.61
N GLU A 117 -27.58 -11.83 -5.31
CA GLU A 117 -28.73 -11.19 -4.69
C GLU A 117 -28.60 -9.67 -4.64
N ALA A 118 -27.42 -9.14 -4.31
CA ALA A 118 -27.13 -7.71 -4.37
C ALA A 118 -27.29 -7.15 -5.80
N ARG A 119 -26.96 -7.94 -6.84
CA ARG A 119 -27.16 -7.53 -8.24
C ARG A 119 -28.63 -7.54 -8.66
N ARG A 120 -29.45 -8.46 -8.11
CA ARG A 120 -30.89 -8.55 -8.40
C ARG A 120 -31.67 -7.37 -7.83
N THR A 121 -31.45 -7.07 -6.55
CA THR A 121 -32.05 -5.91 -5.87
C THR A 121 -31.69 -4.61 -6.57
N HIS A 122 -30.44 -4.44 -6.98
CA HIS A 122 -29.99 -3.25 -7.71
C HIS A 122 -30.58 -3.12 -9.13
N ARG A 123 -30.87 -4.25 -9.81
CA ARG A 123 -31.56 -4.27 -11.11
C ARG A 123 -33.05 -3.97 -10.97
N GLN A 124 -33.71 -4.50 -9.94
CA GLN A 124 -35.13 -4.22 -9.64
C GLN A 124 -35.34 -2.74 -9.30
N ALA A 125 -34.49 -2.16 -8.46
CA ALA A 125 -34.54 -0.73 -8.14
C ALA A 125 -34.36 0.18 -9.38
N ARG A 126 -33.52 -0.22 -10.34
CA ARG A 126 -33.35 0.50 -11.61
C ARG A 126 -34.54 0.38 -12.55
N ARG A 127 -35.24 -0.76 -12.56
CA ARG A 127 -36.45 -0.95 -13.37
C ARG A 127 -37.62 -0.13 -12.85
N HIS A 128 -37.83 -0.10 -11.52
CA HIS A 128 -38.89 0.71 -10.91
C HIS A 128 -38.69 2.22 -11.15
N ARG A 129 -37.45 2.74 -11.09
CA ARG A 129 -37.19 4.16 -11.42
C ARG A 129 -37.49 4.50 -12.88
N ARG A 130 -37.17 3.62 -13.83
CA ARG A 130 -37.47 3.85 -15.26
C ARG A 130 -38.97 3.76 -15.57
N SER A 131 -39.73 2.94 -14.84
CA SER A 131 -41.18 2.83 -15.01
C SER A 131 -41.89 4.08 -14.50
N GLY A 132 -41.49 4.61 -13.33
CA GLY A 132 -42.07 5.85 -12.79
C GLY A 132 -41.74 7.10 -13.63
N GLU A 133 -40.57 7.13 -14.27
CA GLU A 133 -40.13 8.23 -15.14
C GLU A 133 -40.76 8.19 -16.56
N ALA A 134 -41.38 7.07 -16.93
CA ALA A 134 -42.20 6.92 -18.14
C ALA A 134 -43.64 7.37 -17.87
N ASP A 135 -44.26 6.90 -16.78
CA ASP A 135 -45.61 7.32 -16.37
C ASP A 135 -45.69 8.84 -16.15
N ASP A 136 -44.69 9.46 -15.50
CA ASP A 136 -44.65 10.91 -15.27
C ASP A 136 -44.48 11.72 -16.57
N ARG A 137 -43.91 11.11 -17.63
CA ARG A 137 -43.76 11.74 -18.94
C ARG A 137 -45.09 11.70 -19.70
N ASP A 138 -45.76 10.57 -19.69
CA ASP A 138 -47.04 10.37 -20.37
C ASP A 138 -48.15 11.25 -19.74
N LEU A 139 -48.15 11.43 -18.42
CA LEU A 139 -49.08 12.34 -17.72
C LEU A 139 -48.86 13.82 -18.06
N ARG A 140 -47.61 14.22 -18.36
CA ARG A 140 -47.28 15.59 -18.77
C ARG A 140 -47.62 15.87 -20.23
N GLU A 141 -47.55 14.87 -21.10
CA GLU A 141 -47.97 14.99 -22.51
C GLU A 141 -49.50 14.97 -22.67
N ALA A 142 -50.23 14.22 -21.86
CA ALA A 142 -51.70 14.18 -21.89
C ALA A 142 -52.40 15.45 -21.33
N SER A 143 -51.65 16.35 -20.67
CA SER A 143 -52.17 17.60 -20.07
C SER A 143 -51.92 18.84 -20.94
N ARG A 144 -51.52 18.67 -22.21
CA ARG A 144 -51.37 19.73 -23.22
C ARG A 144 -52.44 19.61 -24.30
#